data_AF-A0A0P1KQF5-F1
#
_entry.id   AF-A0A0P1KQF5-F1
#
_cell.length_a   1.000
_cell.length_b   1.000
_cell.length_c   1.000
_cell.angle_alpha   90.00
_cell.angle_beta   90.00
_cell.angle_gamma   90.00
#
_symmetry.space_group_name_H-M   'P 1'
#
loop_
_entity.id
_entity.type
_entity.pdbx_description
1 polymer ?
#
loop_
_entity_poly.entity_id
_entity_poly.type
_entity_poly.pdbx_seq_one_letter_code
_entity_poly.pdbx_strand_id
1 'polypeptide(L)'
;MSEDLRRALLEKLGKADAQLGLNPHPTPAPAPASASASAPSGLPTWRDFFQQNARVQAGDRGLNFNTYFSLPAVSDLASDPTSVPIFIFHHGAGSSALSFAPLAKALREQLGGRCGAFAFDARAHGLTAPADPAAFPADYSLDAFVRDFQELIAWFDHTHLQALPASTTYTLVIAGHSLGGSICTSVYQSLEPALRAKVTGLAMLDIVEEAAILALTKVDSFLSNTPNVFPSYSSAIDWHVKRGLSRLRSSAEIVIPSLFASTASGKVVRRTNLQLFKPFWDTWFHSLSHRFVALPTSKLLILAGNDNLDRELMIGQMQGKFQLVVFQESGHFIEEDAPVKTAVTLVDFWRRNDTKSVVIKTNWTKKANT
;
A
#
# COMPACT_ATOMS: atom_id res chain seq x y z
N MET A 1 26.94 -9.84 14.64
CA MET A 1 26.82 -10.77 15.79
C MET A 1 27.49 -12.08 15.40
N SER A 2 28.33 -12.67 16.25
CA SER A 2 28.97 -13.96 15.95
C SER A 2 27.93 -15.09 15.94
N GLU A 3 28.10 -16.08 15.05
CA GLU A 3 27.19 -17.23 14.94
C GLU A 3 27.10 -18.05 16.23
N ASP A 4 28.15 -18.00 17.05
CA ASP A 4 28.16 -18.66 18.36
C ASP A 4 27.16 -18.01 19.34
N LEU A 5 26.99 -16.68 19.27
CA LEU A 5 26.02 -15.96 20.07
C LEU A 5 24.57 -16.24 19.60
N ARG A 6 24.38 -16.45 18.30
CA ARG A 6 23.07 -16.82 17.70
C ARG A 6 22.67 -18.25 18.08
N ARG A 7 23.60 -19.20 18.00
CA ARG A 7 23.38 -20.58 18.45
C ARG A 7 23.07 -20.66 19.94
N ALA A 8 23.84 -19.96 20.78
CA ALA A 8 23.61 -19.95 22.23
C ALA A 8 22.24 -19.35 22.62
N LEU A 9 21.75 -18.35 21.86
CA LEU A 9 20.43 -17.75 22.08
C LEU A 9 19.30 -18.72 21.69
N LEU A 10 19.44 -19.40 20.55
CA LEU A 10 18.47 -20.40 20.07
C LEU A 10 18.40 -21.63 20.98
N GLU A 11 19.53 -22.06 21.52
CA GLU A 11 19.59 -23.19 22.46
C GLU A 11 19.00 -22.85 23.83
N LYS A 12 19.11 -21.59 24.28
CA LYS A 12 18.43 -21.09 25.49
C LYS A 12 16.93 -20.94 25.29
N LEU A 13 16.47 -20.51 24.11
CA LEU A 13 15.05 -20.42 23.76
C LEU A 13 14.39 -21.81 23.73
N GLY A 14 15.03 -22.81 23.11
CA GLY A 14 14.50 -24.17 23.05
C GLY A 14 14.40 -24.88 24.41
N LYS A 15 15.24 -24.52 25.39
CA LYS A 15 15.17 -25.07 26.76
C LYS A 15 14.11 -24.39 27.63
N ALA A 16 13.74 -23.14 27.33
CA ALA A 16 12.66 -22.43 28.02
C ALA A 16 11.27 -22.96 27.62
N ASP A 17 11.09 -23.36 26.35
CA ASP A 17 9.82 -23.92 25.85
C ASP A 17 9.48 -25.28 26.47
N ALA A 18 10.50 -26.09 26.79
CA ALA A 18 10.33 -27.42 27.39
C ALA A 18 9.88 -27.39 28.87
N GLN A 19 10.11 -26.29 29.60
CA GLN A 19 9.73 -26.15 31.02
C GLN A 19 8.34 -25.52 31.23
N LEU A 20 7.71 -24.99 30.18
CA LEU A 20 6.42 -24.28 30.28
C LEU A 20 5.20 -25.07 29.76
N GLY A 21 5.37 -26.33 29.33
CA GLY A 21 4.26 -27.17 28.89
C GLY A 21 3.49 -26.62 27.68
N LEU A 22 4.13 -25.76 26.87
CA LEU A 22 3.57 -25.29 25.60
C LEU A 22 3.74 -26.41 24.58
N ASN A 23 2.62 -26.97 24.12
CA ASN A 23 2.62 -27.98 23.06
C ASN A 23 3.38 -27.47 21.83
N PRO A 24 4.21 -28.32 21.18
CA PRO A 24 4.95 -27.94 19.99
C PRO A 24 3.97 -27.60 18.87
N HIS A 25 4.27 -26.50 18.16
CA HIS A 25 3.58 -26.07 16.95
C HIS A 25 3.26 -27.25 16.01
N PRO A 26 2.11 -27.26 15.32
CA PRO A 26 1.91 -28.18 14.22
C PRO A 26 2.96 -27.85 13.14
N THR A 27 3.64 -28.89 12.67
CA THR A 27 4.53 -28.88 11.51
C THR A 27 3.90 -28.12 10.33
N PRO A 28 4.70 -27.41 9.51
CA PRO A 28 4.17 -26.76 8.31
C PRO A 28 3.59 -27.86 7.41
N ALA A 29 2.28 -27.81 7.19
CA ALA A 29 1.64 -28.65 6.19
C ALA A 29 2.28 -28.34 4.82
N PRO A 30 2.53 -29.36 3.97
CA PRO A 30 3.05 -29.12 2.63
C PRO A 30 2.11 -28.18 1.88
N ALA A 31 2.69 -27.23 1.14
CA ALA A 31 1.95 -26.25 0.36
C ALA A 31 0.93 -26.97 -0.55
N PRO A 32 -0.36 -26.61 -0.51
CA PRO A 32 -1.32 -27.19 -1.42
C PRO A 32 -1.00 -26.71 -2.84
N ALA A 33 -0.74 -27.69 -3.72
CA ALA A 33 -0.67 -27.46 -5.16
C ALA A 33 -1.96 -26.79 -5.63
N SER A 34 -1.80 -25.68 -6.36
CA SER A 34 -2.76 -25.06 -7.30
C SER A 34 -4.23 -25.46 -7.16
N ALA A 35 -4.88 -25.07 -6.06
CA ALA A 35 -6.33 -25.00 -6.02
C ALA A 35 -6.71 -23.54 -6.34
N SER A 36 -7.32 -23.32 -7.51
CA SER A 36 -8.04 -22.08 -7.78
C SER A 36 -9.14 -21.95 -6.73
N ALA A 37 -8.85 -21.26 -5.64
CA ALA A 37 -9.84 -20.96 -4.62
C ALA A 37 -10.92 -20.09 -5.28
N SER A 38 -12.04 -20.70 -5.65
CA SER A 38 -13.23 -19.98 -6.07
C SER A 38 -13.56 -18.98 -4.97
N ALA A 39 -13.69 -17.70 -5.34
CA ALA A 39 -14.14 -16.67 -4.41
C ALA A 39 -15.41 -17.16 -3.69
N PRO A 40 -15.60 -16.85 -2.40
CA PRO A 40 -16.81 -17.26 -1.68
C PRO A 40 -18.04 -16.77 -2.44
N SER A 41 -19.00 -17.64 -2.69
CA SER A 41 -20.21 -17.31 -3.44
C SER A 41 -20.90 -16.07 -2.84
N GLY A 42 -21.05 -15.00 -3.62
CA GLY A 42 -21.77 -13.79 -3.22
C GLY A 42 -20.92 -12.65 -2.65
N LEU A 43 -19.60 -12.84 -2.43
CA LEU A 43 -18.70 -11.73 -2.09
C LEU A 43 -18.13 -11.07 -3.34
N PRO A 44 -17.85 -9.76 -3.29
CA PRO A 44 -17.19 -9.08 -4.40
C PRO A 44 -15.78 -9.63 -4.59
N THR A 45 -15.29 -9.51 -5.82
CA THR A 45 -13.94 -9.92 -6.23
C THR A 45 -13.16 -8.70 -6.69
N TRP A 46 -11.85 -8.86 -6.92
CA TRP A 46 -11.02 -7.78 -7.45
C TRP A 46 -11.57 -7.21 -8.78
N ARG A 47 -12.30 -8.00 -9.57
CA ARG A 47 -12.88 -7.59 -10.87
C ARG A 47 -13.94 -6.49 -10.73
N ASP A 48 -14.55 -6.36 -9.55
CA ASP A 48 -15.53 -5.32 -9.27
C ASP A 48 -14.87 -3.94 -9.08
N PHE A 49 -13.55 -3.89 -8.88
CA PHE A 49 -12.79 -2.68 -8.56
C PHE A 49 -11.67 -2.38 -9.55
N PHE A 50 -11.01 -3.41 -10.07
CA PHE A 50 -9.90 -3.32 -11.03
C PHE A 50 -10.23 -4.03 -12.34
N GLN A 51 -9.66 -3.55 -13.45
CA GLN A 51 -9.86 -4.14 -14.77
C GLN A 51 -8.92 -5.33 -15.03
N GLN A 52 -7.70 -5.31 -14.48
CA GLN A 52 -6.66 -6.29 -14.76
C GLN A 52 -6.00 -6.78 -13.46
N ASN A 53 -5.55 -8.03 -13.49
CA ASN A 53 -4.68 -8.64 -12.49
C ASN A 53 -3.52 -9.32 -13.21
N ALA A 54 -2.29 -9.10 -12.74
CA ALA A 54 -1.11 -9.68 -13.34
C ALA A 54 -0.15 -10.24 -12.27
N ARG A 55 0.69 -11.19 -12.70
CA ARG A 55 1.81 -11.70 -11.93
C ARG A 55 3.11 -11.18 -12.52
N VAL A 56 3.92 -10.54 -11.67
CA VAL A 56 5.21 -9.96 -12.08
C VAL A 56 6.32 -10.74 -11.40
N GLN A 57 7.17 -11.37 -12.20
CA GLN A 57 8.35 -12.06 -11.70
C GLN A 57 9.47 -11.03 -11.53
N ALA A 58 9.85 -10.75 -10.28
CA ALA A 58 11.03 -9.98 -9.97
C ALA A 58 12.21 -10.94 -9.85
N GLY A 59 12.86 -11.24 -10.99
CA GLY A 59 13.82 -12.33 -11.15
C GLY A 59 14.94 -12.32 -10.11
N ASP A 60 15.52 -11.15 -9.85
CA ASP A 60 16.63 -10.99 -8.90
C ASP A 60 16.18 -11.04 -7.43
N ARG A 61 14.86 -11.01 -7.18
CA ARG A 61 14.27 -11.02 -5.83
C ARG A 61 13.71 -12.38 -5.44
N GLY A 62 13.52 -13.29 -6.40
CA GLY A 62 12.89 -14.58 -6.19
C GLY A 62 11.43 -14.45 -5.74
N LEU A 63 10.71 -13.43 -6.22
CA LEU A 63 9.32 -13.14 -5.86
C LEU A 63 8.43 -13.05 -7.10
N ASN A 64 7.20 -13.58 -6.95
CA ASN A 64 6.10 -13.45 -7.90
C ASN A 64 5.06 -12.49 -7.33
N PHE A 65 5.21 -11.21 -7.63
CA PHE A 65 4.29 -10.17 -7.17
C PHE A 65 2.92 -10.31 -7.81
N ASN A 66 1.88 -10.10 -7.01
CA ASN A 66 0.51 -10.01 -7.48
C ASN A 66 0.09 -8.54 -7.59
N THR A 67 -0.39 -8.12 -8.75
CA THR A 67 -0.77 -6.73 -9.03
C THR A 67 -2.21 -6.62 -9.50
N TYR A 68 -2.84 -5.48 -9.25
CA TYR A 68 -4.18 -5.14 -9.73
C TYR A 68 -4.15 -3.73 -10.29
N PHE A 69 -4.74 -3.52 -11.46
CA PHE A 69 -4.75 -2.20 -12.07
C PHE A 69 -5.93 -1.95 -12.99
N SER A 70 -6.20 -0.66 -13.19
CA SER A 70 -7.10 -0.14 -14.20
C SER A 70 -6.37 0.95 -14.98
N LEU A 71 -6.66 1.04 -16.27
CA LEU A 71 -6.17 2.10 -17.14
C LEU A 71 -7.37 2.88 -17.70
N PRO A 72 -7.20 4.17 -18.04
CA PRO A 72 -8.23 4.91 -18.75
C PRO A 72 -8.53 4.22 -20.09
N ALA A 73 -9.80 4.16 -20.49
CA ALA A 73 -10.14 3.64 -21.81
C ALA A 73 -9.65 4.61 -22.90
N VAL A 74 -9.15 4.09 -24.02
CA VAL A 74 -8.63 4.92 -25.13
C VAL A 74 -9.69 5.89 -25.66
N SER A 75 -10.97 5.50 -25.64
CA SER A 75 -12.10 6.37 -25.98
C SER A 75 -12.16 7.63 -25.11
N ASP A 76 -11.84 7.50 -23.82
CA ASP A 76 -11.96 8.57 -22.83
C ASP A 76 -10.75 9.51 -22.87
N LEU A 77 -9.68 9.12 -23.58
CA LEU A 77 -8.46 9.88 -23.77
C LEU A 77 -8.50 10.75 -25.03
N ALA A 78 -9.26 10.35 -26.05
CA ALA A 78 -9.21 10.97 -27.37
C ALA A 78 -9.83 12.38 -27.43
N SER A 79 -10.68 12.73 -26.46
CA SER A 79 -11.52 13.93 -26.52
C SER A 79 -11.05 15.11 -25.66
N ASP A 80 -10.00 14.95 -24.85
CA ASP A 80 -9.58 16.00 -23.91
C ASP A 80 -8.05 16.00 -23.71
N PRO A 81 -7.36 17.13 -24.01
CA PRO A 81 -5.91 17.24 -23.89
C PRO A 81 -5.39 17.33 -22.45
N THR A 82 -6.29 17.37 -21.45
CA THR A 82 -5.88 17.38 -20.04
C THR A 82 -5.12 16.11 -19.67
N SER A 83 -4.10 16.29 -18.85
CA SER A 83 -3.31 15.21 -18.28
C SER A 83 -4.18 14.24 -17.49
N VAL A 84 -3.79 12.97 -17.51
CA VAL A 84 -4.51 11.88 -16.86
C VAL A 84 -3.79 11.45 -15.59
N PRO A 85 -4.46 11.43 -14.42
CA PRO A 85 -3.84 10.97 -13.20
C PRO A 85 -3.78 9.44 -13.16
N ILE A 86 -2.61 8.92 -12.82
CA ILE A 86 -2.40 7.51 -12.49
C ILE A 86 -2.06 7.44 -11.00
N PHE A 87 -2.93 6.80 -10.23
CA PHE A 87 -2.75 6.61 -8.80
C PHE A 87 -1.99 5.30 -8.54
N ILE A 88 -0.88 5.38 -7.80
CA ILE A 88 -0.02 4.23 -7.48
C ILE A 88 -0.08 4.02 -5.97
N PHE A 89 -0.56 2.85 -5.55
CA PHE A 89 -0.85 2.55 -4.16
C PHE A 89 0.11 1.55 -3.54
N HIS A 90 0.53 1.84 -2.30
CA HIS A 90 1.26 0.90 -1.44
C HIS A 90 0.53 0.71 -0.11
N HIS A 91 0.18 -0.54 0.21
CA HIS A 91 -0.58 -0.84 1.43
C HIS A 91 0.34 -0.91 2.67
N GLY A 92 -0.29 -0.83 3.84
CA GLY A 92 0.39 -0.99 5.13
C GLY A 92 0.72 -2.45 5.48
N ALA A 93 1.50 -2.63 6.56
CA ALA A 93 1.87 -3.95 7.05
C ALA A 93 0.62 -4.74 7.48
N GLY A 94 0.54 -5.99 7.07
CA GLY A 94 -0.60 -6.84 7.36
C GLY A 94 -1.83 -6.44 6.57
N SER A 95 -1.70 -5.72 5.46
CA SER A 95 -2.82 -5.58 4.53
C SER A 95 -2.55 -6.27 3.18
N SER A 96 -3.16 -5.77 2.11
CA SER A 96 -3.01 -6.24 0.74
C SER A 96 -3.29 -5.11 -0.23
N ALA A 97 -3.04 -5.34 -1.52
CA ALA A 97 -3.44 -4.43 -2.59
C ALA A 97 -4.92 -4.04 -2.52
N LEU A 98 -5.77 -4.98 -2.09
CA LEU A 98 -7.22 -4.84 -2.12
C LEU A 98 -7.76 -3.91 -1.02
N SER A 99 -6.94 -3.43 -0.07
CA SER A 99 -7.30 -2.27 0.78
C SER A 99 -7.63 -1.03 -0.03
N PHE A 100 -6.98 -0.87 -1.19
CA PHE A 100 -7.25 0.25 -2.08
C PHE A 100 -8.38 -0.03 -3.07
N ALA A 101 -9.02 -1.20 -3.04
CA ALA A 101 -10.09 -1.53 -3.98
C ALA A 101 -11.28 -0.53 -3.87
N PRO A 102 -11.81 -0.21 -2.68
CA PRO A 102 -12.88 0.78 -2.53
C PRO A 102 -12.45 2.18 -3.02
N LEU A 103 -11.21 2.59 -2.70
CA LEU A 103 -10.66 3.86 -3.15
C LEU A 103 -10.49 3.94 -4.67
N ALA A 104 -9.96 2.89 -5.30
CA ALA A 104 -9.75 2.82 -6.75
C ALA A 104 -11.09 2.93 -7.50
N LYS A 105 -12.14 2.28 -7.01
CA LYS A 105 -13.50 2.41 -7.56
C LYS A 105 -14.01 3.85 -7.40
N ALA A 106 -13.88 4.43 -6.21
CA ALA A 106 -14.31 5.80 -5.96
C ALA A 106 -13.56 6.83 -6.85
N LEU A 107 -12.26 6.67 -7.05
CA LEU A 107 -11.48 7.52 -7.97
C LEU A 107 -11.96 7.41 -9.41
N ARG A 108 -12.21 6.19 -9.88
CA ARG A 108 -12.74 5.96 -11.24
C ARG A 108 -14.09 6.62 -11.44
N GLU A 109 -14.98 6.55 -10.44
CA GLU A 109 -16.28 7.22 -10.47
C GLU A 109 -16.13 8.75 -10.44
N GLN A 110 -15.28 9.29 -9.57
CA GLN A 110 -15.03 10.74 -9.43
C GLN A 110 -14.41 11.38 -10.69
N LEU A 111 -13.61 10.62 -11.44
CA LEU A 111 -12.93 11.08 -12.66
C LEU A 111 -13.60 10.59 -13.94
N GLY A 112 -14.79 9.98 -13.84
CA GLY A 112 -15.56 9.51 -14.99
C GLY A 112 -14.78 8.53 -15.89
N GLY A 113 -13.98 7.65 -15.29
CA GLY A 113 -13.14 6.68 -16.02
C GLY A 113 -11.78 7.22 -16.50
N ARG A 114 -11.57 8.54 -16.49
CA ARG A 114 -10.32 9.18 -16.95
C ARG A 114 -9.21 9.19 -15.89
N CYS A 115 -8.86 8.01 -15.39
CA CYS A 115 -7.72 7.81 -14.52
C CYS A 115 -7.20 6.37 -14.59
N GLY A 116 -5.95 6.18 -14.16
CA GLY A 116 -5.40 4.87 -13.87
C GLY A 116 -5.28 4.63 -12.37
N ALA A 117 -5.29 3.37 -11.96
CA ALA A 117 -5.00 2.96 -10.60
C ALA A 117 -4.15 1.69 -10.63
N PHE A 118 -3.09 1.64 -9.83
CA PHE A 118 -2.21 0.49 -9.66
C PHE A 118 -2.04 0.19 -8.18
N ALA A 119 -2.31 -1.05 -7.79
CA ALA A 119 -2.06 -1.58 -6.45
C ALA A 119 -1.42 -2.95 -6.56
N PHE A 120 -0.68 -3.37 -5.55
CA PHE A 120 0.00 -4.66 -5.56
C PHE A 120 0.12 -5.23 -4.15
N ASP A 121 0.25 -6.54 -4.06
CA ASP A 121 0.51 -7.21 -2.80
C ASP A 121 2.02 -7.16 -2.54
N ALA A 122 2.45 -6.52 -1.45
CA ALA A 122 3.85 -6.46 -1.08
C ALA A 122 4.41 -7.84 -0.73
N ARG A 123 5.75 -7.96 -0.57
CA ARG A 123 6.40 -9.21 -0.14
C ARG A 123 5.72 -9.78 1.10
N ALA A 124 5.45 -11.09 1.11
CA ALA A 124 4.74 -11.81 2.17
C ALA A 124 3.32 -11.27 2.52
N HIS A 125 2.68 -10.55 1.60
CA HIS A 125 1.30 -10.09 1.69
C HIS A 125 0.44 -10.60 0.54
N GLY A 126 -0.87 -10.59 0.77
CA GLY A 126 -1.89 -10.96 -0.21
C GLY A 126 -1.53 -12.25 -0.95
N LEU A 127 -1.51 -12.17 -2.29
CA LEU A 127 -1.18 -13.32 -3.12
C LEU A 127 0.27 -13.34 -3.60
N THR A 128 1.10 -12.35 -3.24
CA THR A 128 2.53 -12.34 -3.58
C THR A 128 3.24 -13.50 -2.88
N ALA A 129 3.94 -14.30 -3.67
CA ALA A 129 4.56 -15.52 -3.19
C ALA A 129 6.03 -15.60 -3.67
N PRO A 130 6.87 -16.35 -2.96
CA PRO A 130 8.18 -16.75 -3.46
C PRO A 130 8.10 -17.44 -4.82
N ALA A 131 9.11 -17.22 -5.66
CA ALA A 131 9.25 -17.93 -6.93
C ALA A 131 9.55 -19.41 -6.71
N ASP A 132 10.40 -19.72 -5.73
CA ASP A 132 10.58 -21.05 -5.18
C ASP A 132 9.76 -21.18 -3.88
N PRO A 133 8.73 -22.04 -3.83
CA PRO A 133 7.93 -22.27 -2.62
C PRO A 133 8.73 -22.71 -1.38
N ALA A 134 9.95 -23.22 -1.55
CA ALA A 134 10.85 -23.57 -0.45
C ALA A 134 11.65 -22.36 0.09
N ALA A 135 11.72 -21.26 -0.66
CA ALA A 135 12.40 -20.03 -0.26
C ALA A 135 11.41 -19.08 0.41
N PHE A 136 11.76 -18.52 1.57
CA PHE A 136 11.01 -17.41 2.18
C PHE A 136 11.88 -16.16 2.18
N PRO A 137 11.31 -14.96 1.91
CA PRO A 137 12.06 -13.73 2.04
C PRO A 137 12.57 -13.60 3.47
N ALA A 138 13.88 -13.49 3.62
CA ALA A 138 14.52 -13.33 4.92
C ALA A 138 14.65 -11.86 5.34
N ASP A 139 14.32 -10.91 4.45
CA ASP A 139 14.51 -9.49 4.62
C ASP A 139 13.17 -8.74 4.48
N TYR A 140 12.74 -8.09 5.55
CA TYR A 140 11.56 -7.21 5.59
C TYR A 140 11.94 -5.78 6.00
N SER A 141 13.19 -5.38 5.76
CA SER A 141 13.63 -4.00 5.95
C SER A 141 12.90 -3.02 5.03
N LEU A 142 12.88 -1.76 5.43
CA LEU A 142 12.38 -0.66 4.58
C LEU A 142 13.03 -0.70 3.19
N ASP A 143 14.35 -0.87 3.13
CA ASP A 143 15.11 -0.93 1.88
C ASP A 143 14.64 -2.07 0.96
N ALA A 144 14.31 -3.25 1.51
CA ALA A 144 13.80 -4.36 0.72
C ALA A 144 12.45 -4.02 0.08
N PHE A 145 11.53 -3.44 0.85
CA PHE A 145 10.25 -2.99 0.33
C PHE A 145 10.40 -1.85 -0.69
N VAL A 146 11.31 -0.90 -0.47
CA VAL A 146 11.57 0.20 -1.40
C VAL A 146 12.08 -0.31 -2.74
N ARG A 147 13.02 -1.28 -2.73
CA ARG A 147 13.53 -1.89 -3.96
C ARG A 147 12.44 -2.64 -4.73
N ASP A 148 11.59 -3.38 -4.05
CA ASP A 148 10.45 -4.07 -4.68
C ASP A 148 9.50 -3.05 -5.33
N PHE A 149 9.17 -1.98 -4.59
CA PHE A 149 8.25 -0.97 -5.10
C PHE A 149 8.82 -0.20 -6.29
N GLN A 150 10.11 0.14 -6.25
CA GLN A 150 10.81 0.76 -7.37
C GLN A 150 10.71 -0.09 -8.65
N GLU A 151 10.97 -1.39 -8.55
CA GLU A 151 10.90 -2.33 -9.66
C GLU A 151 9.47 -2.44 -10.23
N LEU A 152 8.47 -2.53 -9.35
CA LEU A 152 7.07 -2.64 -9.76
C LEU A 152 6.55 -1.36 -10.43
N ILE A 153 6.92 -0.18 -9.95
CA ILE A 153 6.52 1.08 -10.62
C ILE A 153 7.19 1.17 -12.00
N ALA A 154 8.48 0.84 -12.09
CA ALA A 154 9.19 0.84 -13.37
C ALA A 154 8.56 -0.15 -14.36
N TRP A 155 8.28 -1.38 -13.91
CA TRP A 155 7.57 -2.38 -14.71
C TRP A 155 6.22 -1.87 -15.20
N PHE A 156 5.42 -1.25 -14.33
CA PHE A 156 4.10 -0.74 -14.68
C PHE A 156 4.19 0.42 -15.68
N ASP A 157 5.14 1.34 -15.50
CA ASP A 157 5.37 2.43 -16.45
C ASP A 157 5.77 1.90 -17.84
N HIS A 158 6.77 1.01 -17.90
CA HIS A 158 7.28 0.47 -19.17
C HIS A 158 6.29 -0.43 -19.90
N THR A 159 5.57 -1.29 -19.18
CA THR A 159 4.69 -2.31 -19.79
C THR A 159 3.33 -1.73 -20.15
N HIS A 160 2.82 -0.79 -19.34
CA HIS A 160 1.42 -0.36 -19.45
C HIS A 160 1.27 1.13 -19.76
N LEU A 161 1.95 2.01 -19.03
CA LEU A 161 1.70 3.45 -19.20
C LEU A 161 2.35 4.02 -20.46
N GLN A 162 3.55 3.55 -20.82
CA GLN A 162 4.21 3.93 -22.07
C GLN A 162 3.54 3.34 -23.32
N ALA A 163 2.69 2.31 -23.15
CA ALA A 163 1.87 1.74 -24.21
C ALA A 163 0.55 2.51 -24.45
N LEU A 164 0.24 3.51 -23.62
CA LEU A 164 -0.88 4.43 -23.88
C LEU A 164 -0.63 5.22 -25.18
N PRO A 165 -1.69 5.72 -25.85
CA PRO A 165 -1.53 6.51 -27.08
C PRO A 165 -0.55 7.65 -26.88
N ALA A 166 0.35 7.89 -27.83
CA ALA A 166 1.45 8.87 -27.72
C ALA A 166 0.97 10.32 -27.46
N SER A 167 -0.28 10.64 -27.79
CA SER A 167 -0.92 11.92 -27.47
C SER A 167 -1.31 12.08 -26.00
N THR A 168 -1.30 11.00 -25.22
CA THR A 168 -1.74 10.97 -23.83
C THR A 168 -0.64 11.52 -22.93
N THR A 169 -0.93 12.63 -22.25
CA THR A 169 -0.10 13.08 -21.13
C THR A 169 -0.63 12.47 -19.85
N TYR A 170 0.23 11.87 -19.03
CA TYR A 170 -0.14 11.36 -17.72
C TYR A 170 0.82 11.82 -16.61
N THR A 171 0.30 11.82 -15.40
CA THR A 171 1.02 12.17 -14.18
C THR A 171 0.72 11.18 -13.08
N LEU A 172 1.66 11.01 -12.16
CA LEU A 172 1.59 10.03 -11.09
C LEU A 172 1.26 10.70 -9.76
N VAL A 173 0.31 10.11 -9.04
CA VAL A 173 0.10 10.38 -7.61
C VAL A 173 0.42 9.10 -6.87
N ILE A 174 1.48 9.13 -6.05
CA ILE A 174 1.90 7.97 -5.27
C ILE A 174 1.27 8.10 -3.88
N ALA A 175 0.55 7.09 -3.42
CA ALA A 175 -0.10 7.10 -2.12
C ALA A 175 0.21 5.83 -1.33
N GLY A 176 0.59 5.98 -0.06
CA GLY A 176 0.95 4.87 0.80
C GLY A 176 0.28 4.96 2.16
N HIS A 177 -0.27 3.84 2.64
CA HIS A 177 -0.87 3.72 3.97
C HIS A 177 0.14 3.16 4.98
N SER A 178 0.27 3.79 6.16
CA SER A 178 1.12 3.30 7.25
C SER A 178 2.55 3.00 6.78
N LEU A 179 3.03 1.75 6.89
CA LEU A 179 4.29 1.28 6.30
C LEU A 179 4.45 1.68 4.83
N GLY A 180 3.38 1.54 4.03
CA GLY A 180 3.37 1.96 2.63
C GLY A 180 3.68 3.44 2.44
N GLY A 181 3.25 4.31 3.37
CA GLY A 181 3.59 5.74 3.35
C GLY A 181 5.10 5.98 3.50
N SER A 182 5.76 5.19 4.36
CA SER A 182 7.21 5.23 4.51
C SER A 182 7.96 4.74 3.29
N ILE A 183 7.48 3.66 2.67
CA ILE A 183 8.05 3.09 1.46
C ILE A 183 7.92 4.06 0.29
N CYS A 184 6.73 4.62 0.08
CA CYS A 184 6.49 5.64 -0.93
C CYS A 184 7.42 6.85 -0.72
N THR A 185 7.57 7.31 0.52
CA THR A 185 8.43 8.46 0.82
C THR A 185 9.88 8.16 0.44
N SER A 186 10.35 6.95 0.73
CA SER A 186 11.73 6.55 0.51
C SER A 186 12.04 6.21 -0.96
N VAL A 187 11.06 5.73 -1.75
CA VAL A 187 11.29 5.37 -3.16
C VAL A 187 11.52 6.57 -4.07
N TYR A 188 10.98 7.75 -3.74
CA TYR A 188 10.94 8.89 -4.65
C TYR A 188 12.31 9.26 -5.23
N GLN A 189 13.37 9.23 -4.41
CA GLN A 189 14.71 9.59 -4.85
C GLN A 189 15.35 8.54 -5.76
N SER A 190 14.96 7.26 -5.62
CA SER A 190 15.49 6.15 -6.43
C SER A 190 14.72 5.91 -7.73
N LEU A 191 13.60 6.61 -7.95
CA LEU A 191 12.88 6.55 -9.22
C LEU A 191 13.73 7.08 -10.37
N GLU A 192 13.65 6.41 -11.52
CA GLU A 192 14.25 6.84 -12.78
C GLU A 192 13.89 8.30 -13.10
N PRO A 193 14.82 9.14 -13.58
CA PRO A 193 14.56 10.57 -13.78
C PRO A 193 13.32 10.88 -14.63
N ALA A 194 13.10 10.11 -15.70
CA ALA A 194 11.95 10.27 -16.59
C ALA A 194 10.61 9.93 -15.90
N LEU A 195 10.61 8.92 -15.03
CA LEU A 195 9.45 8.52 -14.25
C LEU A 195 9.20 9.50 -13.10
N ARG A 196 10.25 9.90 -12.39
CA ARG A 196 10.21 10.90 -11.32
C ARG A 196 9.64 12.24 -11.80
N ALA A 197 9.98 12.67 -13.02
CA ALA A 197 9.41 13.86 -13.65
C ALA A 197 7.90 13.77 -13.96
N LYS A 198 7.30 12.57 -13.86
CA LYS A 198 5.85 12.38 -13.97
C LYS A 198 5.14 12.43 -12.61
N VAL A 199 5.86 12.40 -11.48
CA VAL A 199 5.26 12.43 -10.15
C VAL A 199 4.79 13.84 -9.80
N THR A 200 3.47 14.02 -9.75
CA THR A 200 2.83 15.26 -9.29
C THR A 200 2.95 15.42 -7.78
N GLY A 201 2.88 14.31 -7.04
CA GLY A 201 3.03 14.35 -5.60
C GLY A 201 2.89 13.00 -4.91
N LEU A 202 3.11 13.04 -3.61
CA LEU A 202 3.05 11.89 -2.71
C LEU A 202 2.08 12.11 -1.57
N ALA A 203 1.24 11.12 -1.30
CA ALA A 203 0.31 11.10 -0.17
C ALA A 203 0.71 10.03 0.85
N MET A 204 0.82 10.43 2.12
CA MET A 204 0.89 9.50 3.25
C MET A 204 -0.49 9.42 3.91
N LEU A 205 -0.96 8.19 4.13
CA LEU A 205 -2.24 7.91 4.78
C LEU A 205 -1.96 7.32 6.16
N ASP A 206 -2.46 8.02 7.18
CA ASP A 206 -2.50 7.64 8.58
C ASP A 206 -1.17 7.15 9.18
N ILE A 207 -0.14 7.99 9.06
CA ILE A 207 1.17 7.71 9.65
C ILE A 207 1.89 8.97 10.13
N VAL A 208 2.36 8.91 11.38
CA VAL A 208 3.22 9.89 12.05
C VAL A 208 4.35 9.09 12.70
N GLU A 209 5.61 9.52 12.56
CA GLU A 209 6.78 8.73 12.95
C GLU A 209 6.77 8.32 14.43
N GLU A 210 6.64 9.29 15.33
CA GLU A 210 6.69 9.04 16.78
C GLU A 210 5.51 8.16 17.24
N ALA A 211 4.32 8.42 16.70
CA ALA A 211 3.12 7.63 16.99
C ALA A 211 3.27 6.18 16.50
N ALA A 212 3.85 5.98 15.31
CA ALA A 212 4.12 4.66 14.74
C ALA A 212 5.12 3.88 15.59
N ILE A 213 6.24 4.50 15.97
CA ILE A 213 7.26 3.87 16.82
C ILE A 213 6.66 3.48 18.17
N LEU A 214 5.84 4.35 18.78
CA LEU A 214 5.14 4.03 20.02
C LEU A 214 4.14 2.88 19.83
N ALA A 215 3.38 2.85 18.73
CA ALA A 215 2.42 1.79 18.43
C ALA A 215 3.11 0.42 18.31
N LEU A 216 4.33 0.36 17.74
CA LEU A 216 5.11 -0.87 17.61
C LEU A 216 5.38 -1.55 18.97
N THR A 217 5.49 -0.80 20.06
CA THR A 217 5.67 -1.35 21.42
C THR A 217 4.47 -2.16 21.90
N LYS A 218 3.28 -1.97 21.31
CA LYS A 218 2.02 -2.63 21.68
C LYS A 218 1.63 -3.76 20.74
N VAL A 219 2.40 -4.00 19.69
CA VAL A 219 2.00 -4.93 18.62
C VAL A 219 1.91 -6.38 19.11
N ASP A 220 2.73 -6.81 20.07
CA ASP A 220 2.61 -8.16 20.63
C ASP A 220 1.23 -8.41 21.27
N SER A 221 0.71 -7.42 22.01
CA SER A 221 -0.64 -7.45 22.57
C SER A 221 -1.71 -7.43 21.47
N PHE A 222 -1.53 -6.62 20.43
CA PHE A 222 -2.47 -6.57 19.32
C PHE A 222 -2.53 -7.90 18.54
N LEU A 223 -1.37 -8.48 18.21
CA LEU A 223 -1.27 -9.72 17.43
C LEU A 223 -1.75 -10.94 18.20
N SER A 224 -1.57 -10.98 19.52
CA SER A 224 -2.10 -12.05 20.38
C SER A 224 -3.63 -11.98 20.52
N ASN A 225 -4.21 -10.78 20.48
CA ASN A 225 -5.65 -10.57 20.60
C ASN A 225 -6.42 -10.61 19.26
N THR A 226 -5.72 -10.73 18.14
CA THR A 226 -6.32 -10.78 16.79
C THR A 226 -6.31 -12.23 16.27
N PRO A 227 -7.47 -12.87 16.06
CA PRO A 227 -7.51 -14.24 15.57
C PRO A 227 -6.87 -14.37 14.19
N ASN A 228 -5.98 -15.35 14.04
CA ASN A 228 -5.39 -15.69 12.74
C ASN A 228 -6.17 -16.78 11.98
N VAL A 229 -7.19 -17.35 12.60
CA VAL A 229 -8.02 -18.41 12.01
C VAL A 229 -9.49 -18.09 12.28
N PHE A 230 -10.31 -18.16 11.24
CA PHE A 230 -11.77 -18.02 11.35
C PHE A 230 -12.49 -19.23 10.76
N PRO A 231 -13.73 -19.53 11.19
CA PRO A 231 -14.53 -20.61 10.61
C PRO A 231 -14.82 -20.42 9.12
N SER A 232 -14.96 -19.16 8.66
CA SER A 232 -15.25 -18.81 7.27
C SER A 232 -14.84 -17.37 6.98
N TYR A 233 -14.85 -16.98 5.70
CA TYR A 233 -14.68 -15.58 5.30
C TYR A 233 -15.74 -14.66 5.90
N SER A 234 -17.02 -15.07 5.94
CA SER A 234 -18.09 -14.27 6.55
C SER A 234 -17.81 -14.02 8.03
N SER A 235 -17.39 -15.05 8.77
CA SER A 235 -17.05 -14.90 10.19
C SER A 235 -15.85 -13.97 10.41
N ALA A 236 -14.87 -13.98 9.50
CA ALA A 236 -13.76 -13.04 9.56
C ALA A 236 -14.25 -11.60 9.32
N ILE A 237 -15.07 -11.36 8.29
CA ILE A 237 -15.66 -10.04 7.99
C ILE A 237 -16.45 -9.52 9.19
N ASP A 238 -17.36 -10.34 9.73
CA ASP A 238 -18.21 -9.95 10.85
C ASP A 238 -17.39 -9.60 12.10
N TRP A 239 -16.32 -10.35 12.37
CA TRP A 239 -15.44 -10.05 13.49
C TRP A 239 -14.72 -8.71 13.31
N HIS A 240 -14.15 -8.42 12.13
CA HIS A 240 -13.44 -7.16 11.88
C HIS A 240 -14.37 -5.95 11.98
N VAL A 241 -15.58 -6.05 11.42
CA VAL A 241 -16.61 -5.00 11.51
C VAL A 241 -17.07 -4.81 12.96
N LYS A 242 -17.39 -5.90 13.68
CA LYS A 242 -17.84 -5.84 15.08
C LYS A 242 -16.78 -5.27 16.02
N ARG A 243 -15.50 -5.50 15.73
CA ARG A 243 -14.36 -4.95 16.49
C ARG A 243 -14.01 -3.51 16.12
N GLY A 244 -14.68 -2.93 15.11
CA GLY A 244 -14.40 -1.59 14.62
C GLY A 244 -13.06 -1.46 13.89
N LEU A 245 -12.48 -2.58 13.44
CA LEU A 245 -11.24 -2.59 12.64
C LEU A 245 -11.50 -2.28 11.16
N SER A 246 -12.75 -2.44 10.72
CA SER A 246 -13.26 -1.93 9.46
C SER A 246 -14.60 -1.26 9.73
N ARG A 247 -14.76 0.03 9.39
CA ARG A 247 -16.00 0.78 9.65
C ARG A 247 -17.06 0.52 8.59
N LEU A 248 -16.64 0.31 7.33
CA LEU A 248 -17.54 0.01 6.22
C LEU A 248 -17.57 -1.48 5.92
N ARG A 249 -18.75 -2.11 6.09
CA ARG A 249 -18.95 -3.51 5.72
C ARG A 249 -18.68 -3.77 4.24
N SER A 250 -19.11 -2.87 3.35
CA SER A 250 -18.87 -3.00 1.91
C SER A 250 -17.37 -3.04 1.55
N SER A 251 -16.53 -2.31 2.31
CA SER A 251 -15.08 -2.38 2.16
C SER A 251 -14.55 -3.70 2.74
N ALA A 252 -15.01 -4.07 3.93
CA ALA A 252 -14.60 -5.31 4.59
C ALA A 252 -14.88 -6.57 3.72
N GLU A 253 -15.95 -6.57 2.94
CA GLU A 253 -16.35 -7.68 2.05
C GLU A 253 -15.35 -7.96 0.91
N ILE A 254 -14.54 -6.98 0.49
CA ILE A 254 -13.45 -7.19 -0.47
C ILE A 254 -12.09 -7.29 0.23
N VAL A 255 -11.86 -6.47 1.27
CA VAL A 255 -10.56 -6.40 1.95
C VAL A 255 -10.32 -7.63 2.80
N ILE A 256 -11.24 -7.98 3.71
CA ILE A 256 -10.96 -9.03 4.68
C ILE A 256 -10.70 -10.38 3.98
N PRO A 257 -11.45 -10.82 2.97
CA PRO A 257 -11.13 -12.07 2.27
C PRO A 257 -9.74 -12.10 1.63
N SER A 258 -9.20 -10.97 1.18
CA SER A 258 -7.86 -10.93 0.59
C SER A 258 -6.76 -11.24 1.62
N LEU A 259 -7.04 -10.98 2.90
CA LEU A 259 -6.12 -11.18 4.01
C LEU A 259 -6.00 -12.64 4.47
N PHE A 260 -6.92 -13.51 4.03
CA PHE A 260 -7.01 -14.91 4.46
C PHE A 260 -7.00 -15.90 3.27
N ALA A 261 -6.45 -17.09 3.52
CA ALA A 261 -6.47 -18.23 2.62
C ALA A 261 -7.42 -19.30 3.17
N SER A 262 -8.26 -19.88 2.29
CA SER A 262 -9.08 -21.03 2.65
C SER A 262 -8.22 -22.28 2.83
N THR A 263 -8.59 -23.09 3.82
CA THR A 263 -8.02 -24.42 4.06
C THR A 263 -8.96 -25.51 3.53
N ALA A 264 -8.47 -26.75 3.41
CA ALA A 264 -9.29 -27.91 3.05
C ALA A 264 -10.44 -28.16 4.04
N SER A 265 -10.31 -27.69 5.28
CA SER A 265 -11.36 -27.81 6.32
C SER A 265 -12.50 -26.78 6.19
N GLY A 266 -12.42 -25.86 5.23
CA GLY A 266 -13.34 -24.73 5.08
C GLY A 266 -13.03 -23.53 5.98
N LYS A 267 -12.17 -23.69 6.99
CA LYS A 267 -11.63 -22.57 7.78
C LYS A 267 -10.74 -21.67 6.93
N VAL A 268 -10.62 -20.41 7.33
CA VAL A 268 -9.75 -19.42 6.69
C VAL A 268 -8.62 -18.99 7.63
N VAL A 269 -7.40 -18.91 7.11
CA VAL A 269 -6.17 -18.64 7.88
C VAL A 269 -5.49 -17.40 7.32
N ARG A 270 -4.95 -16.56 8.20
CA ARG A 270 -4.27 -15.33 7.84
C ARG A 270 -3.08 -15.62 6.92
N ARG A 271 -2.98 -14.87 5.81
CA ARG A 271 -1.90 -15.03 4.83
C ARG A 271 -0.56 -14.51 5.36
N THR A 272 -0.57 -13.32 5.96
CA THR A 272 0.64 -12.66 6.45
C THR A 272 0.88 -13.00 7.91
N ASN A 273 2.12 -13.37 8.24
CA ASN A 273 2.57 -13.47 9.63
C ASN A 273 3.41 -12.25 10.00
N LEU A 274 2.75 -11.24 10.60
CA LEU A 274 3.40 -9.99 11.00
C LEU A 274 4.53 -10.17 12.04
N GLN A 275 4.52 -11.26 12.81
CA GLN A 275 5.59 -11.53 13.78
C GLN A 275 6.96 -11.71 13.12
N LEU A 276 6.99 -12.19 11.88
CA LEU A 276 8.24 -12.34 11.11
C LEU A 276 8.91 -10.99 10.81
N PHE A 277 8.14 -9.90 10.86
CA PHE A 277 8.62 -8.57 10.50
C PHE A 277 9.18 -7.83 11.71
N LYS A 278 8.92 -8.32 12.93
CA LYS A 278 9.34 -7.69 14.19
C LYS A 278 10.81 -7.27 14.23
N PRO A 279 11.77 -8.06 13.72
CA PRO A 279 13.18 -7.65 13.70
C PRO A 279 13.51 -6.45 12.81
N PHE A 280 12.57 -5.98 11.99
CA PHE A 280 12.78 -4.94 10.97
C PHE A 280 11.95 -3.67 11.21
N TRP A 281 11.06 -3.66 12.19
CA TRP A 281 10.12 -2.56 12.41
C TRP A 281 10.81 -1.21 12.69
N ASP A 282 11.97 -1.25 13.34
CA ASP A 282 12.82 -0.08 13.60
C ASP A 282 13.30 0.59 12.30
N THR A 283 13.52 -0.20 11.25
CA THR A 283 13.94 0.31 9.94
C THR A 283 12.83 1.09 9.21
N TRP A 284 11.56 0.87 9.57
CA TRP A 284 10.43 1.35 8.79
C TRP A 284 10.12 2.81 8.98
N PHE A 285 10.17 3.31 10.22
CA PHE A 285 9.63 4.64 10.54
C PHE A 285 10.69 5.64 10.98
N HIS A 286 11.88 5.19 11.37
CA HIS A 286 12.95 6.09 11.80
C HIS A 286 13.26 7.12 10.70
N SER A 287 13.25 8.41 11.06
CA SER A 287 13.41 9.59 10.18
C SER A 287 12.39 9.72 9.06
N LEU A 288 11.24 9.04 9.13
CA LEU A 288 10.17 9.17 8.15
C LEU A 288 9.69 10.62 8.02
N SER A 289 9.43 11.31 9.12
CA SER A 289 8.85 12.65 9.10
C SER A 289 9.80 13.65 8.44
N HIS A 290 11.09 13.58 8.78
CA HIS A 290 12.13 14.36 8.12
C HIS A 290 12.22 14.03 6.61
N ARG A 291 12.26 12.74 6.22
CA ARG A 291 12.32 12.34 4.81
C ARG A 291 11.12 12.86 4.03
N PHE A 292 9.91 12.75 4.59
CA PHE A 292 8.69 13.22 3.97
C PHE A 292 8.75 14.74 3.77
N VAL A 293 8.99 15.51 4.83
CA VAL A 293 9.04 16.98 4.76
C VAL A 293 10.09 17.47 3.74
N ALA A 294 11.20 16.76 3.59
CA ALA A 294 12.28 17.11 2.68
C ALA A 294 12.05 16.74 1.20
N LEU A 295 11.01 15.99 0.83
CA LEU A 295 10.85 15.58 -0.57
C LEU A 295 10.62 16.79 -1.49
N PRO A 296 11.32 16.85 -2.65
CA PRO A 296 11.17 17.92 -3.63
C PRO A 296 9.99 17.63 -4.59
N THR A 297 8.82 17.38 -4.01
CA THR A 297 7.54 17.19 -4.71
C THR A 297 6.39 17.68 -3.84
N SER A 298 5.19 17.81 -4.41
CA SER A 298 4.00 18.14 -3.64
C SER A 298 3.64 16.99 -2.72
N LYS A 299 3.19 17.32 -1.51
CA LYS A 299 2.99 16.35 -0.43
C LYS A 299 1.63 16.51 0.21
N LEU A 300 1.01 15.39 0.52
CA LEU A 300 -0.26 15.30 1.22
C LEU A 300 -0.11 14.34 2.41
N LEU A 301 -0.59 14.76 3.57
CA LEU A 301 -0.77 13.91 4.74
C LEU A 301 -2.26 13.86 5.05
N ILE A 302 -2.83 12.66 5.08
CA ILE A 302 -4.20 12.44 5.54
C ILE A 302 -4.14 11.64 6.84
N LEU A 303 -4.69 12.16 7.93
CA LEU A 303 -4.73 11.50 9.23
C LEU A 303 -6.16 11.14 9.64
N ALA A 304 -6.33 10.03 10.35
CA ALA A 304 -7.56 9.64 11.00
C ALA A 304 -7.60 10.25 12.41
N GLY A 305 -8.77 10.75 12.82
CA GLY A 305 -8.99 11.23 14.18
C GLY A 305 -8.07 12.40 14.59
N ASN A 306 -7.54 12.32 15.82
CA ASN A 306 -6.85 13.42 16.51
C ASN A 306 -5.35 13.17 16.72
N ASP A 307 -4.71 12.39 15.84
CA ASP A 307 -3.27 12.14 15.96
C ASP A 307 -2.49 13.46 15.91
N ASN A 308 -1.68 13.66 16.94
CA ASN A 308 -0.80 14.82 17.02
C ASN A 308 0.36 14.61 16.06
N LEU A 309 0.67 15.65 15.28
CA LEU A 309 1.89 15.69 14.50
C LEU A 309 3.10 15.62 15.43
N ASP A 310 4.12 14.86 15.03
CA ASP A 310 5.44 14.98 15.65
C ASP A 310 6.07 16.35 15.32
N ARG A 311 7.20 16.64 15.98
CA ARG A 311 7.88 17.93 15.85
C ARG A 311 8.24 18.28 14.41
N GLU A 312 8.75 17.31 13.63
CA GLU A 312 9.19 17.53 12.25
C GLU A 312 8.00 17.84 11.34
N LEU A 313 6.91 17.06 11.45
CA LEU A 313 5.69 17.31 10.70
C LEU A 313 5.02 18.63 11.11
N MET A 314 5.03 18.99 12.39
CA MET A 314 4.50 20.27 12.86
C MET A 314 5.26 21.46 12.27
N ILE A 315 6.61 21.41 12.29
CA ILE A 315 7.45 22.45 11.67
C ILE A 315 7.19 22.50 10.16
N GLY A 316 7.16 21.35 9.49
CA GLY A 316 6.90 21.27 8.06
C GLY A 316 5.53 21.84 7.68
N GLN A 317 4.51 21.57 8.50
CA GLN A 317 3.15 22.07 8.30
C GLN A 317 3.08 23.59 8.50
N MET A 318 3.69 24.12 9.57
CA MET A 318 3.76 25.57 9.81
C MET A 318 4.52 26.32 8.71
N GLN A 319 5.48 25.65 8.05
CA GLN A 319 6.20 26.17 6.88
C GLN A 319 5.47 25.97 5.55
N GLY A 320 4.28 25.36 5.55
CA GLY A 320 3.50 25.10 4.33
C GLY A 320 4.14 24.08 3.38
N LYS A 321 4.98 23.17 3.89
CA LYS A 321 5.72 22.20 3.06
C LYS A 321 4.85 21.06 2.52
N PHE A 322 3.70 20.79 3.13
CA PHE A 322 2.74 19.78 2.70
C PHE A 322 1.31 20.22 3.00
N GLN A 323 0.33 19.57 2.37
CA GLN A 323 -1.08 19.72 2.73
C GLN A 323 -1.44 18.69 3.80
N LEU A 324 -2.13 19.12 4.86
CA LEU A 324 -2.70 18.25 5.88
C LEU A 324 -4.22 18.21 5.74
N VAL A 325 -4.80 17.02 5.80
CA VAL A 325 -6.25 16.80 5.88
C VAL A 325 -6.54 15.79 6.98
N VAL A 326 -7.57 16.04 7.79
CA VAL A 326 -7.91 15.19 8.93
C VAL A 326 -9.33 14.63 8.78
N PHE A 327 -9.46 13.31 8.90
CA PHE A 327 -10.71 12.56 8.81
C PHE A 327 -11.13 12.06 10.19
N GLN A 328 -11.91 12.88 10.89
CA GLN A 328 -12.43 12.57 12.23
C GLN A 328 -13.29 11.29 12.29
N GLU A 329 -13.98 10.99 11.18
CA GLU A 329 -14.91 9.85 11.06
C GLU A 329 -14.23 8.54 10.62
N SER A 330 -12.90 8.53 10.43
CA SER A 330 -12.17 7.35 9.96
C SER A 330 -11.51 6.60 11.11
N GLY A 331 -11.38 5.28 10.97
CA GLY A 331 -10.38 4.49 11.68
C GLY A 331 -9.04 4.53 10.95
N HIS A 332 -8.16 3.60 11.30
CA HIS A 332 -6.77 3.58 10.80
C HIS A 332 -6.65 3.43 9.28
N PHE A 333 -7.56 2.68 8.66
CA PHE A 333 -7.54 2.42 7.22
C PHE A 333 -8.44 3.41 6.48
N ILE A 334 -7.93 4.64 6.27
CA ILE A 334 -8.67 5.77 5.67
C ILE A 334 -9.19 5.44 4.27
N GLU A 335 -8.42 4.71 3.49
CA GLU A 335 -8.79 4.23 2.15
C GLU A 335 -9.93 3.21 2.16
N GLU A 336 -10.17 2.53 3.28
CA GLU A 336 -11.23 1.54 3.45
C GLU A 336 -12.48 2.15 4.11
N ASP A 337 -12.27 3.00 5.11
CA ASP A 337 -13.32 3.58 5.95
C ASP A 337 -13.97 4.81 5.31
N ALA A 338 -13.22 5.58 4.52
CA ALA A 338 -13.70 6.81 3.87
C ALA A 338 -13.29 6.91 2.39
N PRO A 339 -13.44 5.86 1.56
CA PRO A 339 -12.88 5.80 0.20
C PRO A 339 -13.30 6.97 -0.69
N VAL A 340 -14.58 7.39 -0.63
CA VAL A 340 -15.09 8.51 -1.44
C VAL A 340 -14.43 9.83 -1.02
N LYS A 341 -14.31 10.07 0.28
CA LYS A 341 -13.68 11.30 0.80
C LYS A 341 -12.18 11.33 0.48
N THR A 342 -11.52 10.18 0.60
CA THR A 342 -10.12 10.01 0.21
C THR A 342 -9.94 10.25 -1.29
N ALA A 343 -10.84 9.74 -2.13
CA ALA A 343 -10.82 9.96 -3.58
C ALA A 343 -10.93 11.46 -3.92
N VAL A 344 -11.92 12.16 -3.37
CA VAL A 344 -12.08 13.61 -3.56
C VAL A 344 -10.81 14.37 -3.14
N THR A 345 -10.24 14.01 -1.99
CA THR A 345 -9.03 14.67 -1.48
C THR A 345 -7.82 14.45 -2.40
N LEU A 346 -7.62 13.23 -2.91
CA LEU A 346 -6.55 12.92 -3.86
C LEU A 346 -6.75 13.59 -5.22
N VAL A 347 -8.00 13.68 -5.70
CA VAL A 347 -8.34 14.37 -6.94
C VAL A 347 -8.06 15.87 -6.83
N ASP A 348 -8.48 16.51 -5.73
CA ASP A 348 -8.21 17.94 -5.50
C ASP A 348 -6.72 18.21 -5.35
N PHE A 349 -6.01 17.33 -4.63
CA PHE A 349 -4.56 17.38 -4.52
C PHE A 349 -3.88 17.26 -5.89
N TRP A 350 -4.29 16.32 -6.73
CA TRP A 350 -3.75 16.19 -8.09
C TRP A 350 -4.03 17.44 -8.92
N ARG A 351 -5.29 17.88 -9.02
CA ARG A 351 -5.70 19.05 -9.82
C ARG A 351 -4.92 20.32 -9.45
N ARG A 352 -4.70 20.54 -8.15
CA ARG A 352 -3.96 21.72 -7.68
C ARG A 352 -2.48 21.70 -8.06
N ASN A 353 -1.87 20.52 -8.16
CA ASN A 353 -0.44 20.36 -8.31
C ASN A 353 -0.02 19.97 -9.74
N ASP A 354 -0.96 19.56 -10.59
CA ASP A 354 -0.65 19.21 -11.97
C ASP A 354 -0.48 20.46 -12.84
N THR A 355 0.78 20.83 -13.05
CA THR A 355 1.16 21.99 -13.87
C THR A 355 1.17 21.68 -15.37
N LYS A 356 0.99 20.42 -15.79
CA LYS A 356 1.04 20.02 -17.21
C LYS A 356 -0.21 20.46 -18.00
N SER A 357 -1.25 20.91 -17.30
CA SER A 357 -2.47 21.46 -17.88
C SER A 357 -2.47 23.00 -18.00
N VAL A 358 -1.47 23.70 -17.43
CA VAL A 358 -1.44 25.17 -17.39
C VAL A 358 -0.70 25.74 -18.61
N VAL A 359 -1.44 26.03 -19.68
CA VAL A 359 -0.97 26.94 -20.73
C VAL A 359 -1.02 28.37 -20.18
N ILE A 360 0.09 28.89 -19.66
CA ILE A 360 0.21 30.31 -19.36
C ILE A 360 0.20 31.07 -20.70
N LYS A 361 -0.97 31.59 -21.11
CA LYS A 361 -1.06 32.56 -22.21
C LYS A 361 -0.41 33.85 -21.74
N THR A 362 0.89 34.01 -21.99
CA THR A 362 1.57 35.28 -21.78
C THR A 362 1.16 36.26 -22.87
N ASN A 363 0.46 37.33 -22.50
CA ASN A 363 0.14 38.46 -23.40
C ASN A 363 1.36 39.37 -23.70
N TRP A 364 2.58 38.88 -23.53
CA TRP A 364 3.79 39.64 -23.80
C TRP A 364 4.09 39.62 -25.30
N THR A 365 3.41 40.48 -26.06
CA THR A 365 3.89 40.91 -27.37
C THR A 365 5.25 41.56 -27.18
N LYS A 366 6.32 40.90 -27.63
CA LYS A 366 7.59 41.56 -27.89
C LYS A 366 7.31 42.67 -28.90
N LYS A 367 7.35 43.93 -28.47
CA LYS A 367 7.49 45.05 -29.41
C LYS A 367 8.78 44.80 -30.18
N ALA A 368 8.65 44.47 -31.45
CA ALA A 368 9.76 44.53 -32.38
C ALA A 368 10.18 46.01 -32.45
N ASN A 369 11.38 46.32 -31.96
CA ASN A 369 12.00 47.61 -32.24
C ASN A 369 12.39 47.60 -33.72
N THR A 370 11.59 48.27 -34.54
CA THR A 370 11.97 48.78 -35.87
C THR A 370 12.93 49.95 -35.74
#